data_AF-A0A0C3CYH4-F1
#
_entry.id   AF-A0A0C3CYH4-F1
#
_cell.length_a   1.000
_cell.length_b   1.000
_cell.length_c   1.000
_cell.angle_alpha   90.00
_cell.angle_beta   90.00
_cell.angle_gamma   90.00
#
_symmetry.space_group_name_H-M   'P 1'
#
loop_
_entity.id
_entity.type
_entity.pdbx_description
1 polymer ?
#
loop_
_entity_poly.entity_id
_entity_poly.type
_entity_poly.pdbx_seq_one_letter_code
_entity_poly.pdbx_strand_id
1 'polypeptide(L)'
;MQATIPGKFRLVECSNSDSSPTGHLPFLIHEQFSVSSFASIVKYISRLKIVDPDRDLSPTERAQRTAWYAHVEYHLGDLVYANFYTNQDNWTKLVNPALASMFPIPQKYYVPGRMRDAYFHRLVAAGLCKQNTEEKPAESPFPRDTKPLEKTRLKNVPTLSRAFDREKVTAKARAELEIYSELLDCRSFVFRNKLTSLDLLLAAHILLLTKPPFPDPLLKDLISNSYPSLLSHAQRVYAETCGDEKVTLSVSSSPGSLLDILPSWPKGSAPPNTESPEDIHYKRMRWGFFGLLIGSLATYFAIVGPQYTIAFRVVERESPDAASRDRDGEVLEE
;
A
#
# COMPACT_ATOMS: atom_id res chain seq x y z
N MET A 1 19.39 -1.99 -2.41
CA MET A 1 19.50 -2.01 -3.89
C MET A 1 20.52 -1.00 -4.35
N GLN A 2 20.26 0.30 -4.30
CA GLN A 2 21.24 1.31 -4.73
C GLN A 2 22.57 1.22 -3.96
N ALA A 3 22.52 1.01 -2.64
CA ALA A 3 23.72 0.81 -1.81
C ALA A 3 24.49 -0.50 -2.08
N THR A 4 23.86 -1.52 -2.66
CA THR A 4 24.42 -2.88 -2.76
C THR A 4 24.74 -3.32 -4.18
N ILE A 5 23.93 -2.89 -5.14
CA ILE A 5 24.03 -3.27 -6.55
C ILE A 5 23.71 -2.07 -7.46
N PRO A 6 24.46 -0.95 -7.35
CA PRO A 6 24.19 0.23 -8.17
C PRO A 6 24.22 -0.13 -9.67
N GLY A 7 23.24 0.37 -10.42
CA GLY A 7 23.12 0.14 -11.87
C GLY A 7 22.71 -1.28 -12.33
N LYS A 8 22.54 -2.24 -11.41
CA LYS A 8 22.16 -3.63 -11.73
C LYS A 8 20.71 -3.98 -11.38
N PHE A 9 19.88 -2.99 -11.14
CA PHE A 9 18.46 -3.18 -10.86
C PHE A 9 17.63 -2.19 -11.68
N ARG A 10 16.38 -2.55 -11.93
CA ARG A 10 15.38 -1.68 -12.53
C ARG A 10 14.25 -1.49 -11.53
N LEU A 11 13.87 -0.24 -11.28
CA LEU A 11 12.72 0.08 -10.46
C LEU A 11 11.51 0.27 -11.36
N VAL A 12 10.49 -0.55 -11.14
CA VAL A 12 9.21 -0.49 -11.86
C VAL A 12 8.16 -0.01 -10.88
N GLU A 13 7.47 1.06 -11.22
CA GLU A 13 6.32 1.53 -10.45
C GLU A 13 5.18 0.51 -10.56
N CYS A 14 4.61 0.12 -9.42
CA CYS A 14 3.55 -0.87 -9.37
C CYS A 14 2.51 -0.43 -8.33
N SER A 15 1.30 -0.15 -8.79
CA SER A 15 0.15 0.16 -7.91
C SER A 15 -0.64 -1.09 -7.53
N ASN A 16 -0.63 -2.12 -8.38
CA ASN A 16 -1.41 -3.34 -8.15
C ASN A 16 -0.64 -4.33 -7.26
N SER A 17 -1.12 -4.54 -6.03
CA SER A 17 -0.56 -5.49 -5.07
C SER A 17 -0.63 -6.94 -5.53
N ASP A 18 -1.59 -7.30 -6.38
CA ASP A 18 -1.82 -8.67 -6.83
C ASP A 18 -0.71 -9.18 -7.76
N SER A 19 0.11 -8.27 -8.29
CA SER A 19 1.33 -8.61 -9.03
C SER A 19 2.40 -9.23 -8.15
N SER A 20 2.32 -9.00 -6.83
CA SER A 20 3.23 -9.58 -5.84
C SER A 20 2.75 -10.98 -5.46
N PRO A 21 3.65 -11.97 -5.31
CA PRO A 21 3.29 -13.34 -4.93
C PRO A 21 2.57 -13.43 -3.58
N THR A 22 2.77 -12.44 -2.70
CA THR A 22 2.12 -12.38 -1.37
C THR A 22 1.09 -11.26 -1.27
N GLY A 23 0.76 -10.56 -2.35
CA GLY A 23 -0.16 -9.42 -2.28
C GLY A 23 0.39 -8.21 -1.52
N HIS A 24 1.70 -8.11 -1.35
CA HIS A 24 2.35 -7.03 -0.60
C HIS A 24 3.50 -6.41 -1.40
N LEU A 25 3.54 -5.08 -1.39
CA LEU A 25 4.66 -4.30 -1.90
C LEU A 25 5.58 -3.92 -0.72
N PRO A 26 6.90 -3.82 -0.91
CA PRO A 26 7.65 -4.06 -2.15
C PRO A 26 7.92 -5.55 -2.42
N PHE A 27 8.19 -5.88 -3.69
CA PHE A 27 8.65 -7.21 -4.12
C PHE A 27 9.77 -7.09 -5.18
N LEU A 28 10.60 -8.12 -5.25
CA LEU A 28 11.72 -8.26 -6.17
C LEU A 28 11.46 -9.45 -7.09
N ILE A 29 11.60 -9.22 -8.39
CA ILE A 29 11.66 -10.27 -9.40
C ILE A 29 13.11 -10.38 -9.87
N HIS A 30 13.70 -11.57 -9.75
CA HIS A 30 15.00 -11.89 -10.31
C HIS A 30 14.91 -13.25 -11.01
N GLU A 31 14.98 -13.24 -12.35
CA GLU A 31 14.77 -14.41 -13.20
C GLU A 31 13.45 -15.13 -12.88
N GLN A 32 13.52 -16.35 -12.33
CA GLN A 32 12.36 -17.17 -11.96
C GLN A 32 11.93 -16.99 -10.50
N PHE A 33 12.67 -16.20 -9.73
CA PHE A 33 12.39 -15.99 -8.31
C PHE A 33 11.61 -14.69 -8.08
N SER A 34 10.53 -14.79 -7.33
CA SER A 34 9.77 -13.64 -6.82
C SER A 34 9.81 -13.65 -5.30
N VAL A 35 10.32 -12.56 -4.72
CA VAL A 35 10.51 -12.42 -3.28
C VAL A 35 9.84 -11.13 -2.82
N SER A 36 8.96 -11.20 -1.83
CA SER A 36 8.25 -10.06 -1.27
C SER A 36 8.65 -9.79 0.17
N SER A 37 8.42 -8.55 0.63
CA SER A 37 8.87 -7.99 1.91
C SER A 37 10.34 -7.59 1.93
N PHE A 38 10.62 -6.47 2.60
CA PHE A 38 11.95 -5.88 2.71
C PHE A 38 12.97 -6.85 3.33
N ALA A 39 12.64 -7.50 4.45
CA ALA A 39 13.54 -8.44 5.11
C ALA A 39 13.92 -9.63 4.20
N SER A 40 12.94 -10.17 3.46
CA SER A 40 13.16 -11.26 2.51
C SER A 40 14.02 -10.82 1.33
N ILE A 41 13.77 -9.61 0.80
CA ILE A 41 14.55 -9.01 -0.29
C ILE A 41 16.00 -8.81 0.15
N VAL A 42 16.25 -8.22 1.32
CA VAL A 42 17.61 -8.04 1.87
C VAL A 42 18.31 -9.39 2.04
N LYS A 43 17.61 -10.39 2.58
CA LYS A 43 18.13 -11.76 2.73
C LYS A 43 18.42 -12.44 1.39
N TYR A 44 17.61 -12.18 0.37
CA TYR A 44 17.83 -12.70 -0.98
C TYR A 44 19.09 -12.08 -1.60
N ILE A 45 19.22 -10.75 -1.50
CA ILE A 45 20.38 -10.02 -2.04
C ILE A 45 21.68 -10.41 -1.34
N SER A 46 21.67 -10.59 -0.01
CA SER A 46 22.87 -11.02 0.72
C SER A 46 23.36 -12.40 0.28
N ARG A 47 22.45 -13.29 -0.14
CA ARG A 47 22.80 -14.60 -0.73
C ARG A 47 23.45 -14.49 -2.11
N LEU A 48 23.18 -13.43 -2.87
CA LEU A 48 23.82 -13.18 -4.17
C LEU A 48 25.30 -12.77 -4.03
N LYS A 49 25.80 -12.53 -2.80
CA LYS A 49 27.21 -12.27 -2.45
C LYS A 49 27.89 -11.13 -3.23
N ILE A 50 27.14 -10.18 -3.80
CA ILE A 50 27.72 -9.05 -4.54
C ILE A 50 28.28 -8.02 -3.55
N VAL A 51 27.40 -7.39 -2.76
CA VAL A 51 27.75 -6.50 -1.64
C VAL A 51 26.69 -6.69 -0.57
N ASP A 52 27.11 -7.08 0.63
CA ASP A 52 26.25 -7.19 1.79
C ASP A 52 26.64 -6.09 2.80
N PRO A 53 25.74 -5.14 3.11
CA PRO A 53 26.03 -4.07 4.06
C PRO A 53 26.28 -4.63 5.48
N ASP A 54 25.79 -5.83 5.76
CA ASP A 54 25.86 -6.47 7.07
C ASP A 54 26.98 -7.52 7.18
N ARG A 55 27.83 -7.65 6.15
CA ARG A 55 28.88 -8.68 6.09
C ARG A 55 29.79 -8.67 7.30
N ASP A 56 30.19 -7.47 7.72
CA ASP A 56 31.22 -7.24 8.74
C ASP A 56 30.68 -7.38 10.17
N LEU A 57 29.37 -7.56 10.34
CA LEU A 57 28.73 -7.68 11.65
C LEU A 57 29.10 -8.99 12.35
N SER A 58 29.45 -8.87 13.63
CA SER A 58 29.69 -10.00 14.53
C SER A 58 28.40 -10.81 14.76
N PRO A 59 28.47 -12.07 15.21
CA PRO A 59 27.26 -12.86 15.47
C PRO A 59 26.34 -12.21 16.51
N THR A 60 26.88 -11.49 17.49
CA THR A 60 26.10 -10.75 18.50
C THR A 60 25.44 -9.52 17.88
N GLU A 61 26.16 -8.74 17.08
CA GLU A 61 25.63 -7.59 16.34
C GLU A 61 24.52 -8.02 15.37
N ARG A 62 24.65 -9.18 14.73
CA ARG A 62 23.61 -9.74 13.83
C ARG A 62 22.32 -10.09 14.57
N ALA A 63 22.43 -10.61 15.80
CA ALA A 63 21.28 -10.88 16.65
C ALA A 63 20.60 -9.56 17.06
N GLN A 64 21.40 -8.60 17.54
CA GLN A 64 20.90 -7.25 17.90
C GLN A 64 20.25 -6.54 16.71
N ARG A 65 20.87 -6.58 15.52
CA ARG A 65 20.32 -6.03 14.29
C ARG A 65 18.92 -6.58 14.01
N THR A 66 18.73 -7.88 14.17
CA THR A 66 17.43 -8.53 13.93
C THR A 66 16.37 -8.06 14.93
N ALA A 67 16.75 -7.91 16.21
CA ALA A 67 15.87 -7.36 17.23
C ALA A 67 15.49 -5.90 16.94
N TRP A 68 16.48 -5.07 16.61
CA TRP A 68 16.27 -3.68 16.24
C TRP A 68 15.44 -3.51 14.98
N TYR A 69 15.58 -4.41 14.01
CA TYR A 69 14.73 -4.43 12.82
C TYR A 69 13.26 -4.53 13.18
N ALA A 70 12.91 -5.54 13.98
CA ALA A 70 11.54 -5.76 14.43
C ALA A 70 11.04 -4.57 15.26
N HIS A 71 11.90 -3.99 16.10
CA HIS A 71 11.57 -2.83 16.90
C HIS A 71 11.25 -1.59 16.03
N VAL A 72 12.08 -1.30 15.03
CA VAL A 72 11.86 -0.18 14.10
C VAL A 72 10.60 -0.38 13.28
N GLU A 73 10.40 -1.56 12.68
CA GLU A 73 9.21 -1.87 11.88
C GLU A 73 7.90 -1.78 12.68
N TYR A 74 7.96 -2.12 13.97
CA TYR A 74 6.80 -2.03 14.84
C TYR A 74 6.56 -0.59 15.32
N HIS A 75 7.49 -0.05 16.08
CA HIS A 75 7.31 1.22 16.81
C HIS A 75 7.38 2.45 15.90
N LEU A 76 8.42 2.53 15.06
CA LEU A 76 8.58 3.67 14.17
C LEU A 76 7.61 3.58 12.98
N GLY A 77 7.31 2.36 12.54
CA GLY A 77 6.22 2.09 11.59
C GLY A 77 4.87 2.62 12.11
N ASP A 78 4.53 2.35 13.37
CA ASP A 78 3.30 2.84 14.00
C ASP A 78 3.22 4.37 14.03
N LEU A 79 4.35 5.06 14.30
CA LEU A 79 4.41 6.52 14.25
C LEU A 79 4.18 7.07 12.83
N VAL A 80 4.77 6.43 11.81
CA VAL A 80 4.52 6.76 10.40
C VAL A 80 3.04 6.59 10.06
N TYR A 81 2.46 5.44 10.40
CA TYR A 81 1.05 5.16 10.12
C TYR A 81 0.11 6.11 10.88
N ALA A 82 0.41 6.45 12.14
CA ALA A 82 -0.37 7.43 12.89
C ALA A 82 -0.33 8.83 12.22
N ASN A 83 0.84 9.25 11.75
CA ASN A 83 0.98 10.53 11.06
C ASN A 83 0.22 10.58 9.72
N PHE A 84 0.13 9.44 9.03
CA PHE A 84 -0.46 9.34 7.69
C PHE A 84 -1.98 9.13 7.75
N TYR A 85 -2.45 8.25 8.64
CA TYR A 85 -3.83 7.75 8.66
C TYR A 85 -4.67 8.29 9.81
N THR A 86 -4.10 8.50 11.00
CA THR A 86 -4.85 9.01 12.15
C THR A 86 -5.06 10.52 12.05
N ASN A 87 -4.01 11.27 11.66
CA ASN A 87 -4.11 12.71 11.53
C ASN A 87 -5.01 13.09 10.33
N GLN A 88 -6.18 13.63 10.65
CA GLN A 88 -7.20 13.96 9.65
C GLN A 88 -6.73 15.04 8.66
N ASP A 89 -5.95 16.02 9.11
CA ASP A 89 -5.43 17.08 8.23
C ASP A 89 -4.43 16.50 7.22
N ASN A 90 -3.51 15.65 7.67
CA ASN A 90 -2.53 14.98 6.81
C ASN A 90 -3.21 13.99 5.85
N TRP A 91 -4.18 13.23 6.34
CA TRP A 91 -4.93 12.27 5.52
C TRP A 91 -5.67 12.96 4.38
N THR A 92 -6.49 13.97 4.69
CA THR A 92 -7.39 14.59 3.71
C THR A 92 -6.66 15.44 2.68
N LYS A 93 -5.64 16.20 3.09
CA LYS A 93 -4.98 17.19 2.23
C LYS A 93 -3.75 16.63 1.49
N LEU A 94 -3.11 15.57 1.99
CA LEU A 94 -1.87 15.04 1.41
C LEU A 94 -1.96 13.54 1.07
N VAL A 95 -2.18 12.68 2.07
CA VAL A 95 -1.98 11.22 1.91
C VAL A 95 -3.06 10.61 1.02
N ASN A 96 -4.34 10.88 1.28
CA ASN A 96 -5.44 10.35 0.48
C ASN A 96 -5.35 10.77 -0.99
N PRO A 97 -5.20 12.06 -1.35
CA PRO A 97 -5.09 12.45 -2.76
C PRO A 97 -3.84 11.85 -3.44
N ALA A 98 -2.70 11.75 -2.72
CA ALA A 98 -1.49 11.13 -3.26
C ALA A 98 -1.69 9.62 -3.51
N LEU A 99 -2.24 8.87 -2.56
CA LEU A 99 -2.58 7.45 -2.77
C LEU A 99 -3.60 7.29 -3.90
N ALA A 100 -4.66 8.08 -3.89
CA ALA A 100 -5.72 8.04 -4.88
C ALA A 100 -5.19 8.29 -6.30
N SER A 101 -4.14 9.11 -6.48
CA SER A 101 -3.52 9.32 -7.79
C SER A 101 -2.77 8.10 -8.34
N MET A 102 -2.34 7.16 -7.49
CA MET A 102 -1.61 5.97 -7.91
C MET A 102 -2.52 4.86 -8.44
N PHE A 103 -3.82 4.89 -8.11
CA PHE A 103 -4.77 3.83 -8.48
C PHE A 103 -5.64 4.22 -9.67
N PRO A 104 -5.93 3.27 -10.58
CA PRO A 104 -6.92 3.48 -11.64
C PRO A 104 -8.33 3.58 -11.06
N ILE A 105 -9.26 4.13 -11.86
CA ILE A 105 -10.70 4.03 -11.56
C ILE A 105 -11.13 2.56 -11.77
N PRO A 106 -11.92 1.95 -10.86
CA PRO A 106 -12.58 2.53 -9.68
C PRO A 106 -11.79 2.41 -8.36
N GLN A 107 -10.64 1.72 -8.37
CA GLN A 107 -9.80 1.46 -7.19
C GLN A 107 -9.46 2.73 -6.39
N LYS A 108 -9.26 3.84 -7.10
CA LYS A 108 -9.05 5.18 -6.54
C LYS A 108 -10.03 5.58 -5.42
N TYR A 109 -11.28 5.15 -5.47
CA TYR A 109 -12.32 5.60 -4.53
C TYR A 109 -12.37 4.81 -3.23
N TYR A 110 -11.92 3.56 -3.22
CA TYR A 110 -12.10 2.66 -2.06
C TYR A 110 -10.79 2.11 -1.51
N VAL A 111 -9.75 1.94 -2.33
CA VAL A 111 -8.48 1.36 -1.89
C VAL A 111 -7.80 2.21 -0.80
N PRO A 112 -7.68 3.55 -0.92
CA PRO A 112 -7.07 4.35 0.14
C PRO A 112 -7.81 4.23 1.47
N GLY A 113 -9.14 4.25 1.46
CA GLY A 113 -9.96 4.06 2.67
C GLY A 113 -9.73 2.68 3.29
N ARG A 114 -9.77 1.62 2.49
CA ARG A 114 -9.49 0.26 2.95
C ARG A 114 -8.09 0.12 3.55
N MET A 115 -7.08 0.77 2.96
CA MET A 115 -5.72 0.79 3.52
C MET A 115 -5.70 1.48 4.88
N ARG A 116 -6.36 2.63 5.01
CA ARG A 116 -6.49 3.36 6.28
C ARG A 116 -7.12 2.48 7.37
N ASP A 117 -8.20 1.79 7.03
CA ASP A 117 -8.95 0.94 7.97
C ASP A 117 -8.14 -0.29 8.39
N ALA A 118 -7.32 -0.85 7.49
CA ALA A 118 -6.48 -2.01 7.80
C ALA A 118 -5.45 -1.72 8.93
N TYR A 119 -4.94 -0.49 9.01
CA TYR A 119 -4.00 -0.09 10.08
C TYR A 119 -4.69 0.42 11.34
N PHE A 120 -6.00 0.68 11.30
CA PHE A 120 -6.73 1.27 12.43
C PHE A 120 -6.62 0.43 13.69
N HIS A 121 -6.88 -0.88 13.63
CA HIS A 121 -6.81 -1.76 14.79
C HIS A 121 -5.41 -1.83 15.41
N ARG A 122 -4.37 -1.86 14.56
CA ARG A 122 -2.97 -1.82 15.01
C ARG A 122 -2.66 -0.53 15.75
N LEU A 123 -3.13 0.61 15.23
CA LEU A 123 -2.91 1.93 15.85
C LEU A 123 -3.71 2.12 17.15
N VAL A 124 -4.90 1.53 17.24
CA VAL A 124 -5.68 1.49 18.50
C VAL A 124 -4.94 0.66 19.55
N ALA A 125 -4.44 -0.52 19.20
CA ALA A 125 -3.65 -1.36 20.11
C ALA A 125 -2.34 -0.67 20.55
N ALA A 126 -1.72 0.08 19.64
CA ALA A 126 -0.56 0.92 19.95
C ALA A 126 -0.91 2.16 20.81
N GLY A 127 -2.20 2.42 21.08
CA GLY A 127 -2.65 3.59 21.84
C GLY A 127 -2.49 4.92 21.11
N LEU A 128 -2.18 4.90 19.81
CA LEU A 128 -2.00 6.09 18.94
C LEU A 128 -3.31 6.55 18.31
N CYS A 129 -4.37 5.76 18.42
CA CYS A 129 -5.71 6.12 17.99
C CYS A 129 -6.73 5.89 19.11
N LYS A 130 -7.81 6.68 19.13
CA LYS A 130 -8.94 6.45 20.04
C LYS A 130 -9.76 5.28 19.51
N GLN A 131 -9.99 4.28 20.35
CA GLN A 131 -11.08 3.36 20.12
C GLN A 131 -12.37 4.15 20.32
N ASN A 132 -13.23 4.22 19.30
CA ASN A 132 -14.60 4.71 19.46
C ASN A 132 -15.39 3.64 20.22
N THR A 133 -14.99 3.36 21.47
CA THR A 133 -15.83 2.61 22.38
C THR A 133 -16.90 3.60 22.80
N GLU A 134 -18.05 3.51 22.14
CA GLU A 134 -19.28 4.03 22.71
C GLU A 134 -19.48 3.27 24.03
N GLU A 135 -18.91 3.78 25.10
CA GLU A 135 -19.32 3.42 26.45
C GLU A 135 -20.78 3.85 26.54
N LYS A 136 -21.70 2.92 26.21
CA LYS A 136 -23.09 3.05 26.60
C LYS A 136 -23.04 3.32 28.11
N PRO A 137 -23.42 4.53 28.57
CA PRO A 137 -23.32 4.84 29.98
C PRO A 137 -24.10 3.76 30.70
N ALA A 138 -23.46 3.08 31.64
CA ALA A 138 -24.15 2.13 32.50
C ALA A 138 -25.34 2.87 33.10
N GLU A 139 -26.56 2.48 32.68
CA GLU A 139 -27.78 3.04 33.22
C GLU A 139 -27.73 2.78 34.72
N SER A 140 -27.55 3.84 35.50
CA SER A 140 -27.52 3.69 36.95
C SER A 140 -28.89 3.14 37.37
N PRO A 141 -28.96 2.06 38.17
CA PRO A 141 -30.23 1.44 38.58
C PRO A 141 -31.18 2.36 39.38
N PHE A 142 -30.72 3.56 39.72
CA PHE A 142 -31.45 4.53 40.53
C PHE A 142 -31.74 5.78 39.70
N PRO A 143 -33.02 6.10 39.43
CA PRO A 143 -33.41 7.38 38.87
C PRO A 143 -33.00 8.48 39.85
N ARG A 144 -32.05 9.34 39.48
CA ARG A 144 -31.76 10.56 40.25
C ARG A 144 -32.47 11.71 39.58
N ASP A 145 -33.48 12.27 40.25
CA ASP A 145 -34.20 13.49 39.87
C ASP A 145 -33.37 14.76 40.11
N THR A 146 -32.08 14.73 39.78
CA THR A 146 -31.29 15.95 39.65
C THR A 146 -31.27 16.31 38.17
N LYS A 147 -31.88 17.43 37.79
CA LYS A 147 -31.63 18.05 36.47
C LYS A 147 -30.11 18.06 36.27
N PRO A 148 -29.55 17.42 35.22
CA PRO A 148 -28.12 17.30 35.07
C PRO A 148 -27.51 18.70 34.92
N LEU A 149 -27.01 19.26 36.01
CA LEU A 149 -26.27 20.51 35.99
C LEU A 149 -24.94 20.23 35.29
N GLU A 150 -24.77 20.82 34.11
CA GLU A 150 -23.50 21.12 33.45
C GLU A 150 -22.48 20.00 33.16
N LYS A 151 -22.77 18.71 33.35
CA LYS A 151 -21.90 17.63 32.83
C LYS A 151 -21.87 17.55 31.30
N THR A 152 -22.74 18.29 30.62
CA THR A 152 -22.81 18.39 29.15
C THR A 152 -21.84 19.41 28.57
N ARG A 153 -21.37 20.41 29.35
CA ARG A 153 -20.53 21.50 28.81
C ARG A 153 -19.04 21.16 28.70
N LEU A 154 -18.55 20.21 29.50
CA LEU A 154 -17.14 19.76 29.42
C LEU A 154 -16.91 18.66 28.37
N LYS A 155 -17.97 18.05 27.82
CA LYS A 155 -17.83 16.87 26.94
C LYS A 155 -17.42 17.21 25.50
N ASN A 156 -17.66 18.42 25.02
CA ASN A 156 -17.60 18.69 23.57
C ASN A 156 -16.81 19.95 23.23
N VAL A 157 -15.62 20.15 23.81
CA VAL A 157 -14.65 21.08 23.21
C VAL A 157 -13.73 20.25 22.31
N PRO A 158 -14.01 20.11 21.00
CA PRO A 158 -13.24 19.24 20.10
C PRO A 158 -11.76 19.64 20.04
N THR A 159 -11.45 20.90 20.33
CA THR A 159 -10.08 21.42 20.38
C THR A 159 -9.28 20.84 21.54
N LEU A 160 -9.88 20.65 22.73
CA LEU A 160 -9.20 20.05 23.88
C LEU A 160 -8.95 18.56 23.64
N SER A 161 -9.95 17.84 23.13
CA SER A 161 -9.84 16.42 22.77
C SER A 161 -8.71 16.22 21.74
N ARG A 162 -8.64 17.08 20.73
CA ARG A 162 -7.57 17.10 19.72
C ARG A 162 -6.21 17.43 20.33
N ALA A 163 -6.14 18.40 21.25
CA ALA A 163 -4.90 18.76 21.92
C ALA A 163 -4.37 17.61 22.80
N PHE A 164 -5.25 16.91 23.50
CA PHE A 164 -4.89 15.74 24.29
C PHE A 164 -4.38 14.59 23.41
N ASP A 165 -5.05 14.32 22.29
CA ASP A 165 -4.58 13.30 21.33
C ASP A 165 -3.23 13.67 20.75
N ARG A 166 -3.05 14.95 20.42
CA ARG A 166 -1.79 15.50 19.95
C ARG A 166 -0.68 15.28 20.98
N GLU A 167 -0.93 15.60 22.24
CA GLU A 167 0.04 15.41 23.31
C GLU A 167 0.34 13.93 23.55
N LYS A 168 -0.66 13.05 23.51
CA LYS A 168 -0.47 11.60 23.65
C LYS A 168 0.43 11.04 22.56
N VAL A 169 0.17 11.41 21.30
CA VAL A 169 1.03 11.01 20.17
C VAL A 169 2.43 11.59 20.32
N THR A 170 2.54 12.84 20.77
CA THR A 170 3.84 13.51 20.98
C THR A 170 4.65 12.83 22.09
N ALA A 171 4.02 12.50 23.22
CA ALA A 171 4.65 11.83 24.34
C ALA A 171 5.14 10.43 23.94
N LYS A 172 4.32 9.67 23.21
CA LYS A 172 4.74 8.37 22.67
C LYS A 172 5.88 8.53 21.66
N ALA A 173 5.78 9.49 20.73
CA ALA A 173 6.84 9.74 19.76
C ALA A 173 8.17 10.10 20.44
N ARG A 174 8.17 10.93 21.49
CA ARG A 174 9.36 11.22 22.29
C ARG A 174 9.96 9.95 22.90
N ALA A 175 9.15 9.14 23.58
CA ALA A 175 9.61 7.91 24.20
C ALA A 175 10.27 6.96 23.19
N GLU A 176 9.70 6.80 22.01
CA GLU A 176 10.24 5.92 20.96
C GLU A 176 11.48 6.53 20.28
N LEU A 177 11.47 7.83 19.98
CA LEU A 177 12.60 8.51 19.33
C LEU A 177 13.82 8.60 20.26
N GLU A 178 13.61 8.75 21.56
CA GLU A 178 14.69 8.77 22.57
C GLU A 178 15.54 7.49 22.50
N ILE A 179 14.88 6.33 22.41
CA ILE A 179 15.55 5.02 22.29
C ILE A 179 16.48 5.00 21.07
N TYR A 180 16.04 5.56 19.94
CA TYR A 180 16.85 5.60 18.73
C TYR A 180 17.96 6.66 18.78
N SER A 181 17.74 7.80 19.44
CA SER A 181 18.80 8.78 19.65
C SER A 181 19.89 8.25 20.58
N GLU A 182 19.51 7.54 21.64
CA GLU A 182 20.44 6.83 22.53
C GLU A 182 21.16 5.70 21.78
N LEU A 183 20.44 4.94 20.94
CA LEU A 183 21.05 3.89 20.12
C LEU A 183 22.10 4.46 19.16
N LEU A 184 21.86 5.63 18.56
CA LEU A 184 22.86 6.29 17.74
C LEU A 184 24.02 6.84 18.58
N ASP A 185 23.77 7.38 19.77
CA ASP A 185 24.79 7.95 20.65
C ASP A 185 25.73 8.93 19.91
N CYS A 186 25.14 9.85 19.14
CA CYS A 186 25.84 10.80 18.26
C CYS A 186 26.78 10.16 17.20
N ARG A 187 26.72 8.84 17.00
CA ARG A 187 27.50 8.13 15.98
C ARG A 187 26.90 8.34 14.61
N SER A 188 27.75 8.10 13.62
CA SER A 188 27.39 8.25 12.21
C SER A 188 26.42 7.19 11.71
N PHE A 189 26.49 5.99 12.27
CA PHE A 189 25.66 4.84 11.98
C PHE A 189 25.50 4.00 13.25
N VAL A 190 24.51 3.11 13.28
CA VAL A 190 24.08 2.40 14.50
C VAL A 190 25.15 1.47 15.09
N PHE A 191 25.84 0.69 14.24
CA PHE A 191 26.79 -0.31 14.73
C PHE A 191 28.24 0.20 14.68
N ARG A 192 28.76 0.41 13.48
CA ARG A 192 30.16 0.79 13.22
C ARG A 192 30.19 2.05 12.35
N ASN A 193 31.36 2.47 11.87
CA ASN A 193 31.48 3.60 10.95
C ASN A 193 31.10 3.27 9.49
N LYS A 194 30.10 2.42 9.27
CA LYS A 194 29.66 1.97 7.95
C LYS A 194 28.15 1.78 7.91
N LEU A 195 27.56 2.13 6.77
CA LEU A 195 26.16 1.96 6.48
C LEU A 195 25.74 0.48 6.58
N THR A 196 24.77 0.20 7.45
CA THR A 196 24.15 -1.12 7.59
C THR A 196 22.72 -1.15 7.06
N SER A 197 22.15 -2.35 6.92
CA SER A 197 20.73 -2.50 6.56
C SER A 197 19.77 -1.86 7.58
N LEU A 198 20.17 -1.80 8.85
CA LEU A 198 19.40 -1.18 9.91
C LEU A 198 19.39 0.34 9.79
N ASP A 199 20.53 0.94 9.43
CA ASP A 199 20.62 2.38 9.16
C ASP A 199 19.69 2.79 8.01
N LEU A 200 19.61 1.96 6.96
CA LEU A 200 18.69 2.17 5.84
C LEU A 200 17.23 2.16 6.29
N LEU A 201 16.85 1.19 7.12
CA LEU A 201 15.48 1.05 7.62
C LEU A 201 15.09 2.23 8.52
N LEU A 202 15.98 2.59 9.46
CA LEU A 202 15.76 3.72 10.38
C LEU A 202 15.63 5.03 9.59
N ALA A 203 16.58 5.30 8.69
CA ALA A 203 16.57 6.49 7.84
C ALA A 203 15.30 6.56 7.00
N ALA A 204 14.85 5.45 6.39
CA ALA A 204 13.64 5.43 5.57
C ALA A 204 12.41 5.91 6.36
N HIS A 205 12.22 5.45 7.59
CA HIS A 205 11.10 5.86 8.42
C HIS A 205 11.20 7.33 8.87
N ILE A 206 12.38 7.78 9.31
CA ILE A 206 12.60 9.18 9.69
C ILE A 206 12.36 10.12 8.50
N LEU A 207 12.81 9.74 7.31
CA LEU A 207 12.58 10.50 6.08
C LEU A 207 11.10 10.54 5.70
N LEU A 208 10.35 9.45 5.89
CA LEU A 208 8.88 9.44 5.66
C LEU A 208 8.14 10.38 6.62
N LEU A 209 8.66 10.62 7.82
CA LEU A 209 8.09 11.57 8.78
C LEU A 209 8.46 13.04 8.48
N THR A 210 9.59 13.29 7.83
CA THR A 210 10.19 14.63 7.74
C THR A 210 10.18 15.25 6.34
N LYS A 211 10.33 14.42 5.29
CA LYS A 211 10.47 14.87 3.90
C LYS A 211 9.14 15.28 3.24
N PRO A 212 8.02 14.55 3.40
CA PRO A 212 6.75 14.96 2.80
C PRO A 212 6.26 16.30 3.37
N PRO A 213 5.57 17.13 2.57
CA PRO A 213 5.04 18.42 3.01
C PRO A 213 3.73 18.23 3.80
N PHE A 214 3.82 17.68 5.02
CA PHE A 214 2.65 17.45 5.87
C PHE A 214 1.95 18.77 6.25
N PRO A 215 0.62 18.87 6.07
CA PRO A 215 -0.18 20.00 6.55
C PRO A 215 -0.05 20.23 8.06
N ASP A 216 0.02 19.15 8.84
CA ASP A 216 0.35 19.21 10.27
C ASP A 216 1.79 18.71 10.48
N PRO A 217 2.75 19.62 10.71
CA PRO A 217 4.16 19.29 10.81
C PRO A 217 4.59 18.77 12.19
N LEU A 218 3.66 18.39 13.08
CA LEU A 218 3.95 17.96 14.46
C LEU A 218 5.23 17.10 14.61
N LEU A 219 5.27 15.93 13.96
CA LEU A 219 6.40 15.01 14.10
C LEU A 219 7.65 15.51 13.40
N LYS A 220 7.50 16.27 12.30
CA LYS A 220 8.61 16.90 11.61
C LYS A 220 9.29 17.94 12.52
N ASP A 221 8.51 18.78 13.18
CA ASP A 221 9.00 19.79 14.11
C ASP A 221 9.63 19.14 15.33
N LEU A 222 9.01 18.08 15.86
CA LEU A 222 9.57 17.31 16.98
C LEU A 222 10.94 16.72 16.64
N ILE A 223 11.08 16.04 15.50
CA ILE A 223 12.34 15.45 15.07
C ILE A 223 13.39 16.52 14.79
N SER A 224 13.00 17.62 14.13
CA SER A 224 13.95 18.68 13.76
C SER A 224 14.47 19.46 14.97
N ASN A 225 13.62 19.69 15.97
CA ASN A 225 13.96 20.51 17.14
C ASN A 225 14.56 19.67 18.27
N SER A 226 14.01 18.49 18.56
CA SER A 226 14.42 17.67 19.71
C SER A 226 15.43 16.58 19.36
N TYR A 227 15.42 16.09 18.12
CA TYR A 227 16.22 14.94 17.70
C TYR A 227 17.06 15.21 16.43
N PRO A 228 17.90 16.26 16.41
CA PRO A 228 18.67 16.65 15.21
C PRO A 228 19.71 15.58 14.80
N SER A 229 20.18 14.75 15.74
CA SER A 229 21.09 13.64 15.46
C SER A 229 20.44 12.58 14.57
N LEU A 230 19.18 12.21 14.85
CA LEU A 230 18.41 11.27 14.03
C LEU A 230 18.14 11.84 12.64
N LEU A 231 17.81 13.13 12.55
CA LEU A 231 17.60 13.79 11.26
C LEU A 231 18.89 13.82 10.44
N SER A 232 20.03 14.15 11.07
CA SER A 232 21.33 14.20 10.42
C SER A 232 21.78 12.82 9.93
N HIS A 233 21.54 11.77 10.73
CA HIS A 233 21.76 10.38 10.33
C HIS A 233 20.92 10.03 9.09
N ALA A 234 19.61 10.30 9.13
CA ALA A 234 18.72 9.98 8.03
C ALA A 234 19.07 10.72 6.73
N GLN A 235 19.46 11.99 6.83
CA GLN A 235 19.94 12.78 5.70
C GLN A 235 21.26 12.26 5.13
N ARG A 236 22.19 11.84 5.98
CA ARG A 236 23.47 11.24 5.55
C ARG A 236 23.25 9.93 4.81
N VAL A 237 22.43 9.04 5.37
CA VAL A 237 22.05 7.78 4.72
C VAL A 237 21.38 8.05 3.38
N TYR A 238 20.49 9.05 3.31
CA TYR A 238 19.87 9.47 2.04
C TYR A 238 20.90 9.99 1.03
N ALA A 239 21.87 10.80 1.47
CA ALA A 239 22.91 11.33 0.58
C ALA A 239 23.83 10.23 0.03
N GLU A 240 24.22 9.27 0.87
CA GLU A 240 25.07 8.14 0.47
C GLU A 240 24.37 7.16 -0.47
N THR A 241 23.04 7.03 -0.37
CA THR A 241 22.28 6.07 -1.16
C THR A 241 21.55 6.65 -2.35
N CYS A 242 21.03 7.86 -2.25
CA CYS A 242 20.15 8.49 -3.25
C CYS A 242 20.69 9.85 -3.74
N GLY A 243 21.94 10.20 -3.42
CA GLY A 243 22.57 11.44 -3.90
C GLY A 243 22.72 11.47 -5.43
N ASP A 244 22.56 12.67 -6.00
CA ASP A 244 22.62 13.20 -7.41
C ASP A 244 22.33 12.31 -8.63
N GLU A 245 22.53 10.99 -8.58
CA GLU A 245 22.00 10.06 -9.55
C GLU A 245 20.48 9.92 -9.38
N LYS A 246 19.74 10.63 -10.25
CA LYS A 246 18.31 10.41 -10.43
C LYS A 246 18.09 8.95 -10.82
N VAL A 247 17.75 8.10 -9.84
CA VAL A 247 17.22 6.76 -10.10
C VAL A 247 16.15 6.92 -11.17
N THR A 248 16.41 6.41 -12.36
CA THR A 248 15.52 6.58 -13.50
C THR A 248 14.35 5.66 -13.27
N LEU A 249 13.28 6.19 -12.67
CA LEU A 249 12.01 5.49 -12.53
C LEU A 249 11.49 5.22 -13.94
N SER A 250 11.65 4.00 -14.43
CA SER A 250 10.99 3.57 -15.65
C SER A 250 9.52 3.35 -15.29
N VAL A 251 8.70 4.36 -15.56
CA VAL A 251 7.25 4.27 -15.45
C VAL A 251 6.79 3.33 -16.56
N SER A 252 6.67 2.04 -16.24
CA SER A 252 5.92 1.11 -17.08
C SER A 252 4.46 1.29 -16.71
N SER A 253 3.79 2.25 -17.35
CA SER A 253 2.33 2.29 -17.36
C SER A 253 1.87 0.96 -17.99
N SER A 254 1.45 0.01 -17.15
CA SER A 254 0.65 -1.09 -17.66
C SER A 254 -0.65 -0.44 -18.13
N PRO A 255 -1.00 -0.51 -19.44
CA PRO A 255 -2.29 -0.05 -19.88
C PRO A 255 -3.32 -0.85 -19.08
N GLY A 256 -4.14 -0.14 -18.29
CA GLY A 256 -5.13 -0.77 -17.43
C GLY A 256 -5.96 -1.74 -18.26
N SER A 257 -5.77 -3.02 -18.03
CA SER A 257 -6.57 -4.03 -18.73
C SER A 257 -7.96 -3.94 -18.14
N LEU A 258 -9.00 -3.91 -18.96
CA LEU A 258 -10.38 -4.00 -18.47
C LEU A 258 -10.60 -5.29 -17.65
N LEU A 259 -9.71 -6.28 -17.78
CA LEU A 259 -9.68 -7.49 -16.96
C LEU A 259 -9.16 -7.26 -15.54
N ASP A 260 -8.43 -6.18 -15.25
CA ASP A 260 -7.99 -5.82 -13.89
C ASP A 260 -9.15 -5.29 -13.02
N ILE A 261 -10.30 -5.00 -13.64
CA ILE A 261 -11.54 -4.61 -12.97
C ILE A 261 -12.31 -5.86 -12.48
N LEU A 262 -12.05 -7.03 -13.06
CA LEU A 262 -12.72 -8.26 -12.65
C LEU A 262 -12.05 -8.78 -11.37
N PRO A 263 -12.81 -8.98 -10.27
CA PRO A 263 -12.26 -9.64 -9.10
C PRO A 263 -11.75 -11.02 -9.53
N SER A 264 -10.47 -11.29 -9.26
CA SER A 264 -9.91 -12.61 -9.48
C SER A 264 -10.77 -13.62 -8.72
N TRP A 265 -11.37 -14.57 -9.44
CA TRP A 265 -12.11 -15.63 -8.80
C TRP A 265 -11.15 -16.37 -7.87
N PRO A 266 -11.50 -16.56 -6.58
CA PRO A 266 -10.64 -17.25 -5.64
C PRO A 266 -10.43 -18.69 -6.14
N LYS A 267 -9.24 -18.95 -6.70
CA LYS A 267 -8.74 -20.30 -6.93
C LYS A 267 -8.29 -20.86 -5.59
N GLY A 268 -9.25 -21.30 -4.80
CA GLY A 268 -9.01 -21.93 -3.51
C GLY A 268 -10.33 -22.21 -2.82
N SER A 269 -10.68 -23.49 -2.71
CA SER A 269 -11.79 -23.95 -1.86
C SER A 269 -11.45 -23.63 -0.41
N ALA A 270 -11.98 -22.52 0.12
CA ALA A 270 -11.94 -22.26 1.55
C ALA A 270 -12.73 -23.38 2.29
N PRO A 271 -12.26 -23.86 3.45
CA PRO A 271 -13.02 -24.79 4.27
C PRO A 271 -14.33 -24.15 4.75
N PRO A 272 -15.38 -24.95 5.05
CA PRO A 272 -16.71 -24.44 5.35
C PRO A 272 -16.71 -23.74 6.72
N ASN A 273 -16.54 -22.41 6.72
CA ASN A 273 -16.75 -21.60 7.91
C ASN A 273 -18.21 -21.13 7.96
N THR A 274 -18.77 -21.18 9.17
CA THR A 274 -20.12 -20.76 9.52
C THR A 274 -20.39 -19.33 9.04
N GLU A 275 -21.11 -19.19 7.93
CA GLU A 275 -21.41 -17.89 7.34
C GLU A 275 -22.34 -17.09 8.27
N SER A 276 -21.97 -15.85 8.57
CA SER A 276 -22.84 -14.92 9.30
C SER A 276 -24.13 -14.70 8.49
N PRO A 277 -25.30 -14.53 9.13
CA PRO A 277 -26.55 -14.23 8.41
C PRO A 277 -26.45 -12.97 7.53
N GLU A 278 -25.56 -12.05 7.88
CA GLU A 278 -25.26 -10.85 7.08
C GLU A 278 -24.55 -11.21 5.76
N ASP A 279 -23.60 -12.16 5.78
CA ASP A 279 -22.86 -12.58 4.59
C ASP A 279 -23.76 -13.27 3.55
N ILE A 280 -24.73 -14.07 4.02
CA ILE A 280 -25.74 -14.72 3.19
C ILE A 280 -26.63 -13.67 2.52
N HIS A 281 -27.03 -12.63 3.27
CA HIS A 281 -27.83 -11.53 2.74
C HIS A 281 -27.08 -10.75 1.65
N TYR A 282 -25.81 -10.42 1.89
CA TYR A 282 -24.97 -9.73 0.89
C TYR A 282 -24.76 -10.57 -0.37
N LYS A 283 -24.55 -11.89 -0.26
CA LYS A 283 -24.45 -12.78 -1.42
C LYS A 283 -25.75 -12.78 -2.23
N ARG A 284 -26.91 -12.85 -1.58
CA ARG A 284 -28.22 -12.83 -2.27
C ARG A 284 -28.47 -11.50 -2.98
N MET A 285 -28.15 -10.39 -2.33
CA MET A 285 -28.23 -9.05 -2.92
C MET A 285 -27.31 -8.93 -4.14
N ARG A 286 -26.08 -9.44 -4.04
CA ARG A 286 -25.11 -9.42 -5.14
C ARG A 286 -25.57 -10.23 -6.35
N TRP A 287 -26.07 -11.44 -6.14
CA TRP A 287 -26.64 -12.25 -7.22
C TRP A 287 -27.93 -11.65 -7.80
N GLY A 288 -28.75 -11.00 -6.97
CA GLY A 288 -29.91 -10.23 -7.43
C GLY A 288 -29.51 -9.06 -8.34
N PHE A 289 -28.46 -8.33 -7.98
CA PHE A 289 -27.94 -7.23 -8.80
C PHE A 289 -27.41 -7.71 -10.15
N PHE A 290 -26.62 -8.80 -10.16
CA PHE A 290 -26.14 -9.39 -11.42
C PHE A 290 -27.29 -9.91 -12.29
N GLY A 291 -28.31 -10.53 -11.69
CA GLY A 291 -29.51 -10.96 -12.41
C GLY A 291 -30.26 -9.78 -13.05
N LEU A 292 -30.41 -8.67 -12.32
CA LEU A 292 -31.07 -7.46 -12.83
C LEU A 292 -30.26 -6.82 -13.97
N LEU A 293 -28.93 -6.79 -13.86
CA LEU A 293 -28.04 -6.22 -14.87
C LEU A 293 -28.05 -7.04 -16.18
N ILE A 294 -27.98 -8.36 -16.07
CA ILE A 294 -28.08 -9.27 -17.22
C ILE A 294 -29.49 -9.18 -17.83
N GLY A 295 -30.52 -9.15 -17.00
CA GLY A 295 -31.91 -8.99 -17.44
C GLY A 295 -32.15 -7.67 -18.17
N SER A 296 -31.63 -6.55 -17.65
CA SER A 296 -31.76 -5.24 -18.30
C SER A 296 -30.99 -5.18 -19.62
N LEU A 297 -29.80 -5.78 -19.69
CA LEU A 297 -29.00 -5.87 -20.90
C LEU A 297 -29.70 -6.72 -21.97
N ALA A 298 -30.26 -7.88 -21.60
CA ALA A 298 -31.04 -8.72 -22.50
C ALA A 298 -32.31 -8.01 -22.99
N THR A 299 -32.99 -7.27 -22.12
CA THR A 299 -34.18 -6.48 -22.48
C THR A 299 -33.80 -5.33 -23.43
N TYR A 300 -32.68 -4.66 -23.18
CA TYR A 300 -32.15 -3.64 -24.07
C TYR A 300 -31.82 -4.22 -25.46
N PHE A 301 -31.13 -5.36 -25.54
CA PHE A 301 -30.86 -6.03 -26.81
C PHE A 301 -32.13 -6.53 -27.52
N ALA A 302 -33.16 -6.96 -26.79
CA ALA A 302 -34.43 -7.37 -27.40
C ALA A 302 -35.21 -6.19 -28.00
N ILE A 303 -35.14 -5.01 -27.38
CA ILE A 303 -35.86 -3.80 -27.83
C ILE A 303 -35.07 -3.07 -28.92
N VAL A 304 -33.75 -2.96 -28.78
CA VAL A 304 -32.88 -2.14 -29.63
C VAL A 304 -32.17 -2.95 -30.71
N GLY A 305 -31.88 -4.23 -30.45
CA GLY A 305 -31.26 -5.17 -31.41
C GLY A 305 -31.94 -5.29 -32.77
N PRO A 306 -33.29 -5.28 -32.91
CA PRO A 306 -33.92 -5.35 -34.23
C PRO A 306 -33.67 -4.12 -35.12
N GLN A 307 -33.05 -3.05 -34.60
CA GLN A 307 -32.71 -1.85 -35.38
C GLN A 307 -31.28 -1.88 -35.97
N TYR A 308 -30.48 -2.91 -35.66
CA TYR A 308 -29.11 -3.03 -36.16
C TYR A 308 -28.96 -4.31 -37.00
N THR A 309 -29.11 -4.17 -38.32
CA THR A 309 -28.64 -5.19 -39.27
C THR A 309 -27.11 -5.15 -39.31
N ILE A 310 -26.46 -6.10 -38.66
CA ILE A 310 -25.02 -6.32 -38.80
C ILE A 310 -24.78 -6.91 -40.20
N ALA A 311 -24.41 -6.05 -41.15
CA ALA A 311 -24.00 -6.46 -42.48
C ALA A 311 -22.57 -7.01 -42.41
N PHE A 312 -22.44 -8.34 -42.35
CA PHE A 312 -21.15 -9.00 -42.55
C PHE A 312 -20.79 -8.90 -44.04
N ARG A 313 -19.94 -7.95 -44.39
CA ARG A 313 -19.33 -7.89 -45.72
C ARG A 313 -18.17 -8.88 -45.75
N VAL A 314 -18.43 -10.08 -46.27
CA VAL A 314 -17.37 -11.04 -46.60
C VAL A 314 -16.57 -10.41 -47.74
N VAL A 315 -15.33 -10.00 -47.44
CA VAL A 315 -14.37 -9.63 -48.47
C VAL A 315 -13.82 -10.92 -49.04
N GLU A 316 -14.39 -11.36 -50.16
CA GLU A 316 -13.90 -12.51 -50.91
C GLU A 316 -12.55 -12.13 -51.52
N ARG A 317 -11.51 -12.81 -51.03
CA ARG A 317 -10.13 -12.62 -51.44
C ARG A 317 -9.92 -13.40 -52.74
N GLU A 318 -10.02 -12.72 -53.88
CA GLU A 318 -9.54 -13.31 -55.15
C GLU A 318 -8.08 -13.73 -54.98
N SER A 319 -7.83 -15.03 -55.05
CA SER A 319 -6.49 -15.58 -55.19
C SER A 319 -6.26 -15.87 -56.68
N PRO A 320 -5.18 -15.34 -57.27
CA PRO A 320 -4.75 -15.73 -58.60
C PRO A 320 -4.09 -17.10 -58.47
N ASP A 321 -4.45 -18.06 -59.32
CA ASP A 321 -3.60 -19.13 -59.85
C ASP A 321 -4.45 -20.31 -60.35
N ALA A 322 -4.61 -20.39 -61.68
CA ALA A 322 -4.63 -21.65 -62.41
C ALA A 322 -4.66 -21.36 -63.93
N ALA A 323 -3.51 -20.95 -64.44
CA ALA A 323 -3.24 -21.09 -65.86
C ALA A 323 -2.87 -22.54 -66.18
N SER A 324 -3.49 -23.05 -67.26
CA SER A 324 -2.91 -23.92 -68.28
C SER A 324 -3.25 -25.43 -68.30
N ARG A 325 -3.52 -25.87 -69.54
CA ARG A 325 -3.44 -27.21 -70.16
C ARG A 325 -4.62 -28.15 -69.88
N ASP A 326 -5.21 -28.84 -70.85
CA ASP A 326 -4.83 -29.16 -72.23
C ASP A 326 -6.02 -29.79 -72.97
N ARG A 327 -6.05 -29.59 -74.30
CA ARG A 327 -6.42 -30.52 -75.40
C ARG A 327 -7.87 -30.91 -75.72
N ASP A 328 -8.24 -30.47 -76.93
CA ASP A 328 -8.60 -31.22 -78.15
C ASP A 328 -9.81 -32.16 -78.18
N GLY A 329 -10.69 -31.89 -79.16
CA GLY A 329 -11.78 -32.75 -79.62
C GLY A 329 -12.65 -32.07 -80.69
N GLU A 330 -12.15 -32.03 -81.94
CA GLU A 330 -12.89 -32.10 -83.23
C GLU A 330 -14.21 -32.93 -83.15
N VAL A 331 -15.32 -32.82 -83.91
CA VAL A 331 -15.64 -32.30 -85.27
C VAL A 331 -17.14 -32.62 -85.58
N LEU A 332 -17.80 -31.81 -86.44
CA LEU A 332 -19.02 -32.03 -87.28
C LEU A 332 -20.37 -32.32 -86.56
N GLU A 333 -21.58 -32.01 -87.04
CA GLU A 333 -22.26 -31.72 -88.33
C GLU A 333 -23.37 -30.65 -88.03
N GLU A 334 -24.07 -29.93 -88.91
CA GLU A 334 -24.26 -29.81 -90.36
C GLU A 334 -24.81 -28.39 -90.61
#